data_AF-A0A9X0UGU7-F1
#
_entry.id   AF-A0A9X0UGU7-F1
#
_cell.length_a   1.000
_cell.length_b   1.000
_cell.length_c   1.000
_cell.angle_alpha   90.00
_cell.angle_beta   90.00
_cell.angle_gamma   90.00
#
_symmetry.space_group_name_H-M   'P 1'
#
loop_
_entity.id
_entity.type
_entity.pdbx_description
1 polymer ?
#
loop_
_entity_poly.entity_id
_entity_poly.type
_entity_poly.pdbx_seq_one_letter_code
_entity_poly.pdbx_strand_id
1 'polypeptide(L)'
;MPEHLPRYEVLLDVERHDCPCCGGALHAIGELRTEQLDIVPAQLRVRVTRRPRYACRACEGAVVVAPAPERPIDGGMATEALIARVVVGKFCDSAQAQMLARQGVALDRSTLRSDVYVRRVGRACWWLTPLYDLLVGTALSAAKLFADDTTLPVLNPGRGRTKTGRLWCYAVDDRPWCGPSHPVAAYVYTEDRKGLRPAGRLAAFRGVLQVDGYPGFKRLAGDRADASVGLAFCWAHMRRYFYEFHVSTQSPLAAEVLAQIQALYAIEGQIRGHPAKHRQQARQERSRPVVEALHTWLQAHLGRVSATSDLAKAIRYALRHWSGLTVFLDDGRVEMDSNVVERAIRPVALNRKNALNRPGFVGNCNQVAVSSR
;
A
#
# COMPACT_ATOMS: atom_id res chain seq x y z
N MET A 1 32.20 -6.42 -15.41
CA MET A 1 31.40 -5.18 -15.29
C MET A 1 31.47 -4.44 -16.64
N PRO A 2 30.43 -3.75 -17.14
CA PRO A 2 30.51 -3.09 -18.44
C PRO A 2 31.61 -2.03 -18.48
N GLU A 3 32.46 -2.08 -19.50
CA GLU A 3 33.67 -1.24 -19.57
C GLU A 3 33.36 0.24 -19.79
N HIS A 4 32.30 0.54 -20.54
CA HIS A 4 31.87 1.89 -20.91
C HIS A 4 31.28 2.72 -19.75
N LEU A 5 31.05 2.12 -18.57
CA LEU A 5 30.49 2.84 -17.43
C LEU A 5 31.58 3.59 -16.66
N PRO A 6 31.32 4.84 -16.22
CA PRO A 6 32.29 5.61 -15.44
C PRO A 6 32.56 4.91 -14.12
N ARG A 7 33.85 4.85 -13.73
CA ARG A 7 34.32 4.29 -12.46
C ARG A 7 34.64 5.42 -11.49
N TYR A 8 34.27 5.25 -10.24
CA TYR A 8 34.73 6.12 -9.15
C TYR A 8 35.30 5.25 -8.03
N GLU A 9 36.41 5.70 -7.45
CA GLU A 9 37.11 4.95 -6.41
C GLU A 9 36.67 5.40 -5.02
N VAL A 10 36.48 4.43 -4.13
CA VAL A 10 36.26 4.65 -2.70
C VAL A 10 37.36 3.91 -1.95
N LEU A 11 38.25 4.66 -1.31
CA LEU A 11 39.29 4.09 -0.47
C LEU A 11 38.71 3.81 0.92
N LEU A 12 38.83 2.57 1.38
CA LEU A 12 38.54 2.16 2.74
C LEU A 12 39.84 1.70 3.38
N ASP A 13 40.42 2.59 4.18
CA ASP A 13 41.69 2.36 4.86
C ASP A 13 41.46 1.88 6.31
N VAL A 14 42.51 1.36 6.93
CA VAL A 14 42.54 1.01 8.34
C VAL A 14 42.57 2.28 9.20
N GLU A 15 41.93 2.24 10.38
CA GLU A 15 41.90 3.41 11.28
C GLU A 15 43.26 3.73 11.91
N ARG A 16 44.12 2.71 12.05
CA ARG A 16 45.46 2.84 12.63
C ARG A 16 46.46 2.08 11.78
N HIS A 17 47.62 2.71 11.56
CA HIS A 17 48.76 2.12 10.85
C HIS A 17 49.80 1.52 11.83
N ASP A 18 49.40 1.22 13.07
CA ASP A 18 50.22 0.53 14.06
C ASP A 18 49.93 -0.97 14.06
N CYS A 19 50.97 -1.80 14.14
CA CYS A 19 50.81 -3.24 14.17
C CYS A 19 50.09 -3.68 15.46
N PRO A 20 48.99 -4.44 15.38
CA PRO A 20 48.26 -4.90 16.57
C PRO A 20 49.06 -5.88 17.43
N CYS A 21 50.12 -6.49 16.91
CA CYS A 21 50.96 -7.45 17.63
C CYS A 21 52.14 -6.81 18.37
N CYS A 22 52.83 -5.85 17.73
CA CYS A 22 54.10 -5.29 18.24
C CYS A 22 54.17 -3.76 18.27
N GLY A 23 53.12 -3.05 17.83
CA GLY A 23 53.11 -1.58 17.78
C GLY A 23 53.98 -0.95 16.69
N GLY A 24 54.69 -1.75 15.87
CA GLY A 24 55.52 -1.24 14.77
C GLY A 24 54.70 -0.71 13.58
N ALA A 25 55.29 0.15 12.76
CA ALA A 25 54.62 0.76 11.60
C ALA A 25 54.20 -0.26 10.53
N LEU A 26 52.95 -0.17 10.11
CA LEU A 26 52.35 -0.95 9.03
C LEU A 26 52.72 -0.39 7.66
N HIS A 27 53.01 -1.28 6.70
CA HIS A 27 53.37 -0.91 5.33
C HIS A 27 52.43 -1.60 4.34
N ALA A 28 52.03 -0.89 3.28
CA ALA A 28 51.13 -1.42 2.26
C ALA A 28 51.82 -2.53 1.44
N ILE A 29 51.17 -3.69 1.34
CA ILE A 29 51.64 -4.89 0.62
C ILE A 29 50.76 -5.26 -0.57
N GLY A 30 49.66 -4.56 -0.77
CA GLY A 30 48.73 -4.79 -1.88
C GLY A 30 47.36 -4.20 -1.56
N GLU A 31 46.36 -4.52 -2.37
CA GLU A 31 45.00 -4.05 -2.15
C GLU A 31 43.97 -5.08 -2.58
N LEU A 32 42.82 -5.09 -1.89
CA LEU A 32 41.63 -5.78 -2.35
C LEU A 32 40.75 -4.77 -3.09
N ARG A 33 40.40 -5.08 -4.34
CA ARG A 33 39.48 -4.27 -5.14
C ARG A 33 38.14 -5.00 -5.26
N THR A 34 37.04 -4.27 -5.12
CA THR A 34 35.71 -4.79 -5.43
C THR A 34 34.93 -3.79 -6.25
N GLU A 35 34.37 -4.24 -7.37
CA GLU A 35 33.50 -3.43 -8.22
C GLU A 35 32.02 -3.71 -7.93
N GLN A 36 31.23 -2.65 -7.82
CA GLN A 36 29.77 -2.71 -7.67
C GLN A 36 29.10 -1.75 -8.66
N LEU A 37 27.98 -2.19 -9.25
CA LEU A 37 27.14 -1.35 -10.10
C LEU A 37 26.30 -0.42 -9.22
N ASP A 38 26.40 0.87 -9.49
CA ASP A 38 25.81 1.95 -8.71
C ASP A 38 25.04 2.91 -9.62
N ILE A 39 24.23 3.78 -9.01
CA ILE A 39 23.44 4.78 -9.72
C ILE A 39 23.46 6.14 -9.00
N VAL A 40 23.77 7.19 -9.76
CA VAL A 40 23.41 8.58 -9.43
C VAL A 40 22.16 8.89 -10.25
N PRO A 41 21.22 9.74 -9.79
CA PRO A 41 20.06 10.07 -10.61
C PRO A 41 20.41 10.29 -12.09
N ALA A 42 19.80 9.47 -12.96
CA ALA A 42 19.98 9.38 -14.40
C ALA A 42 21.30 8.79 -14.97
N GLN A 43 22.27 8.34 -14.17
CA GLN A 43 23.51 7.74 -14.69
C GLN A 43 23.97 6.50 -13.92
N LEU A 44 24.19 5.38 -14.63
CA LEU A 44 24.84 4.19 -14.10
C LEU A 44 26.35 4.40 -14.04
N ARG A 45 26.97 3.90 -12.96
CA ARG A 45 28.41 3.99 -12.72
C ARG A 45 28.90 2.76 -11.96
N VAL A 46 30.21 2.59 -11.87
CA VAL A 46 30.83 1.50 -11.11
C VAL A 46 31.55 2.07 -9.89
N ARG A 47 31.12 1.66 -8.70
CA ARG A 47 31.83 1.92 -7.44
C ARG A 47 32.98 0.92 -7.32
N VAL A 48 34.22 1.39 -7.29
CA VAL A 48 35.42 0.58 -7.06
C VAL A 48 35.88 0.80 -5.62
N THR A 49 35.57 -0.13 -4.74
CA THR A 49 36.04 -0.09 -3.34
C THR A 49 37.45 -0.66 -3.27
N ARG A 50 38.42 0.15 -2.86
CA ARG A 50 39.83 -0.25 -2.66
C ARG A 50 40.10 -0.36 -1.17
N ARG A 51 40.60 -1.52 -0.74
CA ARG A 51 40.98 -1.81 0.64
C ARG A 51 42.46 -2.20 0.69
N PRO A 52 43.35 -1.27 1.04
CA PRO A 52 44.77 -1.58 1.15
C PRO A 52 45.01 -2.67 2.20
N ARG A 53 45.93 -3.56 1.89
CA ARG A 53 46.44 -4.60 2.80
C ARG A 53 47.76 -4.12 3.34
N TYR A 54 47.91 -4.18 4.64
CA TYR A 54 49.13 -3.79 5.34
C TYR A 54 49.76 -5.00 6.02
N ALA A 55 51.08 -5.02 6.12
CA ALA A 55 51.81 -5.97 6.95
C ALA A 55 52.88 -5.27 7.78
N CYS A 56 53.26 -5.91 8.89
CA CYS A 56 54.37 -5.46 9.72
C CYS A 56 55.67 -6.18 9.32
N ARG A 57 56.73 -5.42 9.05
CA ARG A 57 58.07 -5.97 8.76
C ARG A 57 58.80 -6.47 10.02
N ALA A 58 58.40 -6.01 11.20
CA ALA A 58 59.09 -6.33 12.45
C ALA A 58 58.70 -7.71 13.01
N CYS A 59 57.43 -8.10 12.88
CA CYS A 59 56.94 -9.36 13.45
C CYS A 59 56.40 -10.34 12.41
N GLU A 60 56.24 -9.93 11.14
CA GLU A 60 55.74 -10.72 9.99
C GLU A 60 54.37 -11.44 10.21
N GLY A 61 53.75 -11.28 11.38
CA GLY A 61 52.68 -12.16 11.85
C GLY A 61 51.26 -11.71 11.56
N ALA A 62 51.02 -10.47 11.11
CA ALA A 62 49.66 -9.97 10.87
C ALA A 62 49.55 -9.17 9.56
N VAL A 63 48.57 -9.55 8.75
CA VAL A 63 48.08 -8.74 7.62
C VAL A 63 46.81 -8.02 8.06
N VAL A 64 46.87 -6.69 8.08
CA VAL A 64 45.75 -5.84 8.49
C VAL A 64 45.08 -5.26 7.23
N VAL A 65 43.76 -5.33 7.18
CA VAL A 65 42.95 -4.77 6.08
C VAL A 65 41.64 -4.26 6.67
N ALA A 66 41.13 -3.15 6.15
CA ALA A 66 39.82 -2.67 6.54
C ALA A 66 38.75 -3.75 6.28
N PRO A 67 37.78 -3.96 7.20
CA PRO A 67 36.70 -4.90 6.98
C PRO A 67 35.92 -4.55 5.71
N ALA A 68 35.36 -5.55 5.05
CA ALA A 68 34.51 -5.30 3.90
C ALA A 68 33.23 -4.60 4.40
N PRO A 69 32.75 -3.54 3.73
CA PRO A 69 31.47 -2.96 4.10
C PRO A 69 30.37 -4.01 3.91
N GLU A 70 29.41 -4.01 4.83
CA GLU A 70 28.22 -4.84 4.70
C GLU A 70 27.48 -4.53 3.41
N ARG A 71 26.86 -5.56 2.83
CA ARG A 71 26.15 -5.44 1.56
C ARG A 71 24.70 -5.89 1.75
N PRO A 72 23.73 -5.25 1.07
CA PRO A 72 22.34 -5.71 1.11
C PRO A 72 22.16 -7.16 0.64
N ILE A 73 23.08 -7.66 -0.18
CA ILE A 73 23.11 -9.00 -0.74
C ILE A 73 24.56 -9.48 -0.71
N ASP A 74 24.83 -10.54 0.06
CA ASP A 74 26.16 -11.17 0.10
C ASP A 74 26.59 -11.62 -1.30
N GLY A 75 27.84 -11.27 -1.67
CA GLY A 75 28.37 -11.51 -3.01
C GLY A 75 27.66 -10.73 -4.13
N GLY A 76 26.71 -9.86 -3.79
CA GLY A 76 25.93 -9.08 -4.74
C GLY A 76 26.73 -7.97 -5.42
N MET A 77 26.54 -7.82 -6.73
CA MET A 77 27.20 -6.80 -7.54
C MET A 77 26.49 -5.42 -7.55
N ALA A 78 25.36 -5.26 -6.85
CA ALA A 78 24.59 -4.02 -6.86
C ALA A 78 24.74 -3.27 -5.53
N THR A 79 24.79 -1.94 -5.60
CA THR A 79 24.68 -1.08 -4.43
C THR A 79 23.24 -0.98 -3.95
N GLU A 80 23.09 -0.53 -2.70
CA GLU A 80 21.87 -0.11 -2.05
C GLU A 80 21.05 0.87 -2.92
N ALA A 81 21.69 1.88 -3.50
CA ALA A 81 21.05 2.87 -4.35
C ALA A 81 20.46 2.25 -5.62
N LEU A 82 21.19 1.31 -6.25
CA LEU A 82 20.72 0.62 -7.44
C LEU A 82 19.53 -0.29 -7.11
N ILE A 83 19.58 -1.03 -6.00
CA ILE A 83 18.47 -1.90 -5.55
C ILE A 83 17.23 -1.03 -5.29
N ALA A 84 17.37 0.06 -4.54
CA ALA A 84 16.27 0.98 -4.26
C ALA A 84 15.66 1.55 -5.54
N ARG A 85 16.50 2.01 -6.48
CA ARG A 85 16.02 2.49 -7.78
C ARG A 85 15.24 1.42 -8.51
N VAL A 86 15.77 0.20 -8.63
CA VAL A 86 15.13 -0.91 -9.35
C VAL A 86 13.76 -1.24 -8.74
N VAL A 87 13.66 -1.31 -7.41
CA VAL A 87 12.38 -1.56 -6.72
C VAL A 87 11.39 -0.42 -6.98
N VAL A 88 11.79 0.84 -6.77
CA VAL A 88 10.92 2.00 -6.99
C VAL A 88 10.44 2.06 -8.43
N GLY A 89 11.33 1.99 -9.41
CA GLY A 89 10.87 2.13 -10.80
C GLY A 89 10.13 0.90 -11.35
N LYS A 90 10.24 -0.28 -10.71
CA LYS A 90 9.36 -1.42 -11.02
C LYS A 90 7.94 -1.18 -10.50
N PHE A 91 7.80 -0.82 -9.22
CA PHE A 91 6.52 -0.83 -8.52
C PHE A 91 5.81 0.54 -8.52
N CYS A 92 6.54 1.64 -8.58
CA CYS A 92 6.02 3.00 -8.61
C CYS A 92 5.94 3.55 -10.04
N ASP A 93 7.00 3.41 -10.85
CA ASP A 93 7.12 4.15 -12.11
C ASP A 93 6.71 3.36 -13.37
N SER A 94 6.41 2.06 -13.27
CA SER A 94 5.91 1.17 -14.35
C SER A 94 6.75 1.06 -15.64
N ALA A 95 7.88 1.77 -15.80
CA ALA A 95 8.56 1.98 -17.09
C ALA A 95 10.05 1.56 -17.15
N GLN A 96 10.56 0.78 -16.21
CA GLN A 96 12.01 0.62 -16.05
C GLN A 96 12.77 -0.12 -17.15
N ALA A 97 12.21 -1.18 -17.74
CA ALA A 97 12.95 -1.98 -18.72
C ALA A 97 13.38 -1.15 -19.94
N GLN A 98 12.57 -0.15 -20.33
CA GLN A 98 12.86 0.75 -21.44
C GLN A 98 13.87 1.84 -21.06
N MET A 99 13.84 2.32 -19.80
CA MET A 99 14.79 3.33 -19.33
C MET A 99 16.23 2.80 -19.21
N LEU A 100 16.39 1.58 -18.66
CA LEU A 100 17.71 0.96 -18.51
C LEU A 100 18.30 0.55 -19.88
N ALA A 101 17.47 0.09 -20.81
CA ALA A 101 17.89 -0.21 -22.19
C ALA A 101 18.41 1.04 -22.93
N ARG A 102 17.81 2.22 -22.71
CA ARG A 102 18.30 3.50 -23.27
C ARG A 102 19.69 3.91 -22.74
N GLN A 103 20.12 3.35 -21.62
CA GLN A 103 21.43 3.62 -21.01
C GLN A 103 22.48 2.56 -21.36
N GLY A 104 22.25 1.75 -22.40
CA GLY A 104 23.20 0.73 -22.86
C GLY A 104 23.29 -0.50 -21.96
N VAL A 105 22.48 -0.58 -20.89
CA VAL A 105 22.39 -1.76 -20.03
C VAL A 105 21.25 -2.64 -20.49
N ALA A 106 21.61 -3.59 -21.37
CA ALA A 106 20.74 -4.69 -21.74
C ALA A 106 20.62 -5.65 -20.56
N LEU A 107 19.58 -5.47 -19.74
CA LEU A 107 19.11 -6.54 -18.86
C LEU A 107 18.39 -7.54 -19.75
N ASP A 108 19.01 -8.68 -20.03
CA ASP A 108 18.36 -9.77 -20.75
C ASP A 108 17.02 -10.10 -20.05
N ARG A 109 15.98 -10.37 -20.85
CA ARG A 109 14.69 -10.85 -20.37
C ARG A 109 14.86 -12.09 -19.48
N SER A 110 15.90 -12.90 -19.72
CA SER A 110 16.25 -14.00 -18.82
C SER A 110 16.78 -13.50 -17.47
N THR A 111 17.55 -12.41 -17.39
CA THR A 111 18.06 -11.82 -16.14
C THR A 111 16.98 -11.10 -15.32
N LEU A 112 15.97 -10.53 -15.99
CA LEU A 112 14.77 -9.97 -15.35
C LEU A 112 13.79 -11.06 -14.86
N ARG A 113 13.84 -12.25 -15.46
CA ARG A 113 12.98 -13.42 -15.16
C ARG A 113 13.68 -14.47 -14.30
N SER A 114 15.00 -14.43 -14.18
CA SER A 114 15.79 -15.44 -13.48
C SER A 114 15.82 -15.20 -11.97
N ASP A 115 16.14 -16.30 -11.29
CA ASP A 115 16.48 -16.42 -9.88
C ASP A 115 17.26 -15.23 -9.29
N VAL A 116 18.06 -14.50 -10.08
CA VAL A 116 18.80 -13.32 -9.63
C VAL A 116 17.91 -12.09 -9.37
N TYR A 117 16.92 -11.78 -10.21
CA TYR A 117 16.01 -10.65 -10.00
C TYR A 117 15.00 -10.96 -8.89
N VAL A 118 14.50 -12.19 -8.87
CA VAL A 118 13.61 -12.69 -7.81
C VAL A 118 14.34 -12.74 -6.46
N ARG A 119 15.59 -13.20 -6.40
CA ARG A 119 16.40 -13.16 -5.16
C ARG A 119 16.74 -11.74 -4.74
N ARG A 120 17.01 -10.83 -5.69
CA ARG A 120 17.30 -9.41 -5.37
C ARG A 120 16.07 -8.67 -4.85
N VAL A 121 14.93 -8.82 -5.51
CA VAL A 121 13.67 -8.24 -5.04
C VAL A 121 13.19 -8.94 -3.77
N GLY A 122 13.33 -10.27 -3.67
CA GLY A 122 12.99 -11.03 -2.46
C GLY A 122 13.83 -10.62 -1.25
N ARG A 123 15.15 -10.44 -1.41
CA ARG A 123 16.03 -9.92 -0.35
C ARG A 123 15.72 -8.45 -0.02
N ALA A 124 15.40 -7.63 -1.01
CA ALA A 124 14.92 -6.27 -0.75
C ALA A 124 13.59 -6.28 0.03
N CYS A 125 12.65 -7.17 -0.30
CA CYS A 125 11.40 -7.35 0.44
C CYS A 125 11.70 -7.78 1.88
N TRP A 126 12.68 -8.66 2.12
CA TRP A 126 13.10 -9.03 3.47
C TRP A 126 13.59 -7.84 4.29
N TRP A 127 14.43 -6.97 3.71
CA TRP A 127 14.87 -5.73 4.36
C TRP A 127 13.71 -4.75 4.63
N LEU A 128 12.66 -4.80 3.81
CA LEU A 128 11.46 -3.98 3.98
C LEU A 128 10.42 -4.59 4.92
N THR A 129 10.58 -5.86 5.35
CA THR A 129 9.62 -6.53 6.23
C THR A 129 9.39 -5.77 7.54
N PRO A 130 10.41 -5.29 8.28
CA PRO A 130 10.18 -4.55 9.52
C PRO A 130 9.40 -3.25 9.29
N LEU A 131 9.67 -2.55 8.18
CA LEU A 131 8.94 -1.35 7.81
C LEU A 131 7.49 -1.68 7.43
N TYR A 132 7.28 -2.77 6.68
CA TYR A 132 5.96 -3.25 6.32
C TYR A 132 5.14 -3.63 7.56
N ASP A 133 5.74 -4.37 8.50
CA ASP A 133 5.07 -4.78 9.74
C ASP A 133 4.74 -3.56 10.61
N LEU A 134 5.63 -2.57 10.68
CA LEU A 134 5.36 -1.30 11.35
C LEU A 134 4.17 -0.56 10.72
N LEU A 135 4.11 -0.47 9.38
CA LEU A 135 3.03 0.19 8.65
C LEU A 135 1.68 -0.53 8.86
N VAL A 136 1.67 -1.85 8.75
CA VAL A 136 0.48 -2.66 9.01
C VAL A 136 0.04 -2.51 10.47
N GLY A 137 0.97 -2.61 11.42
CA GLY A 137 0.70 -2.42 12.84
C GLY A 137 0.13 -1.04 13.15
N THR A 138 0.70 0.01 12.55
CA THR A 138 0.24 1.40 12.70
C THR A 138 -1.16 1.59 12.11
N ALA A 139 -1.46 1.02 10.95
CA ALA A 139 -2.80 1.08 10.37
C ALA A 139 -3.82 0.35 11.27
N LEU A 140 -3.46 -0.82 11.80
CA LEU A 140 -4.34 -1.65 12.63
C LEU A 140 -4.48 -1.18 14.08
N SER A 141 -3.64 -0.25 14.55
CA SER A 141 -3.77 0.35 15.88
C SER A 141 -4.63 1.62 15.89
N ALA A 142 -5.01 2.14 14.72
CA ALA A 142 -5.83 3.34 14.61
C ALA A 142 -7.25 3.10 15.14
N ALA A 143 -7.84 4.13 15.76
CA ALA A 143 -9.24 4.06 16.24
C ALA A 143 -10.28 4.01 15.10
N LYS A 144 -9.89 4.44 13.89
CA LYS A 144 -10.69 4.41 12.67
C LYS A 144 -9.83 3.87 11.52
N LEU A 145 -10.35 2.89 10.81
CA LEU A 145 -9.66 2.22 9.71
C LEU A 145 -10.57 2.11 8.48
N PHE A 146 -10.06 2.48 7.31
CA PHE A 146 -10.70 2.13 6.05
C PHE A 146 -10.21 0.75 5.61
N ALA A 147 -11.11 -0.09 5.10
CA ALA A 147 -10.76 -1.38 4.52
C ALA A 147 -11.51 -1.61 3.20
N ASP A 148 -10.76 -1.98 2.16
CA ASP A 148 -11.30 -2.35 0.86
C ASP A 148 -10.36 -3.35 0.17
N ASP A 149 -10.81 -3.98 -0.91
CA ASP A 149 -10.06 -5.01 -1.63
C ASP A 149 -10.06 -4.78 -3.14
N THR A 150 -8.95 -5.12 -3.80
CA THR A 150 -8.88 -5.13 -5.26
C THR A 150 -8.36 -6.45 -5.80
N THR A 151 -8.78 -6.81 -7.01
CA THR A 151 -8.34 -8.04 -7.67
C THR A 151 -6.93 -7.91 -8.24
N LEU A 152 -6.12 -8.94 -8.03
CA LEU A 152 -4.81 -9.08 -8.64
C LEU A 152 -4.73 -10.37 -9.49
N PRO A 153 -4.26 -10.28 -10.75
CA PRO A 153 -3.93 -11.47 -11.53
C PRO A 153 -2.63 -12.08 -11.01
N VAL A 154 -2.68 -13.34 -10.59
CA VAL A 154 -1.54 -14.07 -10.03
C VAL A 154 -1.28 -15.29 -10.90
N LEU A 155 -0.01 -15.60 -11.17
CA LEU A 155 0.32 -16.82 -11.91
C LEU A 155 -0.10 -18.05 -11.11
N ASN A 156 -0.59 -19.08 -11.81
CA ASN A 156 -0.87 -20.38 -11.21
C ASN A 156 0.10 -21.41 -11.81
N PRO A 157 1.30 -21.58 -11.23
CA PRO A 157 2.34 -22.46 -11.76
C PRO A 157 1.80 -23.88 -11.96
N GLY A 158 2.19 -24.52 -13.08
CA GLY A 158 1.73 -25.87 -13.44
C GLY A 158 0.39 -25.93 -14.18
N ARG A 159 -0.39 -24.83 -14.24
CA ARG A 159 -1.68 -24.80 -14.96
C ARG A 159 -1.74 -23.89 -16.19
N GLY A 160 -0.65 -23.18 -16.51
CA GLY A 160 -0.58 -22.28 -17.67
C GLY A 160 -1.62 -21.14 -17.67
N ARG A 161 -2.24 -20.84 -16.51
CA ARG A 161 -3.33 -19.87 -16.35
C ARG A 161 -3.05 -18.93 -15.19
N THR A 162 -3.75 -17.80 -15.14
CA THR A 162 -3.75 -16.87 -14.00
C THR A 162 -4.91 -17.18 -13.05
N LYS A 163 -4.65 -17.16 -11.74
CA LYS A 163 -5.68 -17.13 -10.69
C LYS A 163 -5.95 -15.69 -10.24
N THR A 164 -7.14 -15.44 -9.72
CA THR A 164 -7.50 -14.12 -9.15
C THR A 164 -7.20 -14.10 -7.66
N GLY A 165 -6.13 -13.41 -7.26
CA GLY A 165 -5.87 -13.07 -5.87
C GLY A 165 -6.53 -11.76 -5.45
N ARG A 166 -6.41 -11.42 -4.17
CA ARG A 166 -6.94 -10.19 -3.57
C ARG A 166 -5.83 -9.41 -2.88
N LEU A 167 -5.85 -8.10 -3.07
CA LEU A 167 -5.03 -7.16 -2.31
C LEU A 167 -5.95 -6.32 -1.45
N TRP A 168 -5.90 -6.56 -0.15
CA TRP A 168 -6.63 -5.77 0.84
C TRP A 168 -5.84 -4.50 1.13
N CYS A 169 -6.51 -3.36 1.12
CA CYS A 169 -5.93 -2.10 1.54
C CYS A 169 -6.56 -1.68 2.87
N TYR A 170 -5.70 -1.42 3.85
CA TYR A 170 -6.04 -0.84 5.14
C TYR A 170 -5.47 0.57 5.17
N ALA A 171 -6.34 1.58 5.26
CA ALA A 171 -5.92 2.97 5.17
C ALA A 171 -6.41 3.80 6.35
N VAL A 172 -5.60 4.77 6.76
CA VAL A 172 -5.90 5.76 7.79
C VAL A 172 -5.62 7.13 7.18
N ASP A 173 -6.55 8.06 7.32
CA ASP A 173 -6.37 9.45 6.92
C ASP A 173 -7.22 10.33 7.83
N ASP A 174 -6.53 11.12 8.64
CA ASP A 174 -7.11 12.00 9.65
C ASP A 174 -7.10 13.48 9.22
N ARG A 175 -6.45 13.80 8.09
CA ARG A 175 -6.42 15.14 7.50
C ARG A 175 -7.83 15.74 7.31
N PRO A 176 -8.86 14.99 6.87
CA PRO A 176 -10.20 15.55 6.69
C PRO A 176 -10.86 16.12 7.96
N TRP A 177 -10.46 15.66 9.15
CA TRP A 177 -10.93 16.19 10.45
C TRP A 177 -9.83 16.91 11.25
N CYS A 178 -8.69 17.22 10.63
CA CYS A 178 -7.53 17.80 11.31
C CYS A 178 -7.01 16.98 12.50
N GLY A 179 -7.03 15.65 12.37
CA GLY A 179 -6.47 14.78 13.40
C GLY A 179 -4.94 14.68 13.35
N PRO A 180 -4.33 14.15 14.42
CA PRO A 180 -2.88 14.14 14.59
C PRO A 180 -2.18 13.02 13.79
N SER A 181 -2.91 12.00 13.33
CA SER A 181 -2.30 10.84 12.67
C SER A 181 -1.87 11.17 11.24
N HIS A 182 -0.67 10.73 10.88
CA HIS A 182 -0.22 10.77 9.50
C HIS A 182 -1.00 9.77 8.63
N PRO A 183 -1.25 10.08 7.34
CA PRO A 183 -1.94 9.17 6.45
C PRO A 183 -1.08 7.91 6.22
N VAL A 184 -1.71 6.75 6.32
CA VAL A 184 -1.07 5.44 6.11
C VAL A 184 -1.94 4.61 5.19
N ALA A 185 -1.31 3.89 4.25
CA ALA A 185 -1.96 2.85 3.46
C ALA A 185 -1.09 1.59 3.48
N ALA A 186 -1.63 0.52 4.05
CA ALA A 186 -1.01 -0.79 4.14
C ALA A 186 -1.76 -1.79 3.25
N TYR A 187 -1.02 -2.67 2.57
CA TYR A 187 -1.60 -3.62 1.62
C TYR A 187 -1.25 -5.05 2.00
N VAL A 188 -2.26 -5.91 2.09
CA VAL A 188 -2.09 -7.33 2.46
C VAL A 188 -2.63 -8.20 1.33
N TYR A 189 -1.77 -9.06 0.78
CA TYR A 189 -2.18 -10.00 -0.26
C TYR A 189 -2.82 -11.26 0.35
N THR A 190 -3.88 -11.75 -0.28
CA THR A 190 -4.46 -13.07 -0.03
C THR A 190 -4.85 -13.78 -1.32
N GLU A 191 -4.86 -15.11 -1.27
CA GLU A 191 -5.16 -15.92 -2.46
C GLU A 191 -6.62 -15.92 -2.88
N ASP A 192 -7.51 -15.56 -1.95
CA ASP A 192 -8.96 -15.55 -2.15
C ASP A 192 -9.59 -14.33 -1.44
N ARG A 193 -10.90 -14.14 -1.68
CA ARG A 193 -11.73 -13.11 -1.05
C ARG A 193 -12.55 -13.68 0.11
N LYS A 194 -12.10 -14.74 0.80
CA LYS A 194 -12.92 -15.33 1.87
C LYS A 194 -12.91 -14.42 3.11
N GLY A 195 -14.05 -14.27 3.79
CA GLY A 195 -14.17 -13.43 4.99
C GLY A 195 -13.22 -13.80 6.14
N LEU A 196 -12.76 -15.07 6.20
CA LEU A 196 -11.72 -15.50 7.15
C LEU A 196 -10.43 -14.70 7.02
N ARG A 197 -10.10 -14.21 5.81
CA ARG A 197 -8.88 -13.46 5.53
C ARG A 197 -8.83 -12.12 6.27
N PRO A 198 -9.78 -11.18 6.06
CA PRO A 198 -9.83 -9.96 6.85
C PRO A 198 -10.14 -10.24 8.32
N ALA A 199 -10.91 -11.28 8.66
CA ALA A 199 -11.20 -11.63 10.05
C ALA A 199 -9.93 -11.96 10.85
N GLY A 200 -9.04 -12.79 10.31
CA GLY A 200 -7.77 -13.09 10.96
C GLY A 200 -6.86 -11.86 11.10
N ARG A 201 -6.80 -11.01 10.07
CA ARG A 201 -5.96 -9.80 10.09
C ARG A 201 -6.46 -8.75 11.08
N LEU A 202 -7.78 -8.60 11.19
CA LEU A 202 -8.40 -7.60 12.06
C LEU A 202 -8.66 -8.13 13.47
N ALA A 203 -8.31 -9.38 13.82
CA ALA A 203 -8.70 -10.02 15.09
C ALA A 203 -8.44 -9.13 16.34
N ALA A 204 -7.29 -8.44 16.38
CA ALA A 204 -6.92 -7.53 17.45
C ALA A 204 -7.42 -6.08 17.27
N PHE A 205 -7.91 -5.70 16.08
CA PHE A 205 -8.43 -4.36 15.81
C PHE A 205 -9.65 -4.05 16.69
N ARG A 206 -9.73 -2.81 17.17
CA ARG A 206 -10.81 -2.28 18.03
C ARG A 206 -11.10 -0.86 17.55
N GLY A 207 -12.35 -0.53 17.24
CA GLY A 207 -12.73 0.80 16.73
C GLY A 207 -13.70 0.78 15.55
N VAL A 208 -13.68 1.84 14.74
CA VAL A 208 -14.58 1.99 13.59
C VAL A 208 -13.91 1.52 12.31
N LEU A 209 -14.54 0.56 11.63
CA LEU A 209 -14.10 0.02 10.35
C LEU A 209 -15.01 0.54 9.22
N GLN A 210 -14.45 1.34 8.33
CA GLN A 210 -15.17 1.98 7.23
C GLN A 210 -15.00 1.20 5.91
N VAL A 211 -16.11 0.72 5.35
CA VAL A 211 -16.15 -0.31 4.29
C VAL A 211 -17.22 -0.06 3.22
N ASP A 212 -17.10 -0.73 2.07
CA ASP A 212 -18.01 -0.69 0.90
C ASP A 212 -19.33 -1.49 1.09
N GLY A 213 -19.47 -2.21 2.19
CA GLY A 213 -20.62 -3.09 2.45
C GLY A 213 -20.39 -4.56 2.08
N TYR A 214 -19.14 -4.98 1.82
CA TYR A 214 -18.82 -6.40 1.63
C TYR A 214 -19.30 -7.27 2.82
N PRO A 215 -20.09 -8.34 2.58
CA PRO A 215 -20.67 -9.16 3.65
C PRO A 215 -19.66 -9.79 4.62
N GLY A 216 -18.41 -10.00 4.19
CA GLY A 216 -17.37 -10.56 5.07
C GLY A 216 -17.05 -9.66 6.26
N PHE A 217 -17.15 -8.33 6.12
CA PHE A 217 -16.96 -7.40 7.24
C PHE A 217 -18.16 -7.41 8.20
N LYS A 218 -19.38 -7.57 7.69
CA LYS A 218 -20.58 -7.74 8.53
C LYS A 218 -20.48 -8.98 9.41
N ARG A 219 -20.07 -10.10 8.83
CA ARG A 219 -19.84 -11.33 9.59
C ARG A 219 -18.72 -11.15 10.62
N LEU A 220 -17.61 -10.51 10.24
CA LEU A 220 -16.50 -10.22 11.15
C LEU A 220 -16.93 -9.42 12.38
N ALA A 221 -17.74 -8.36 12.19
CA ALA A 221 -18.23 -7.56 13.30
C ALA A 221 -19.29 -8.30 14.13
N GLY A 222 -20.19 -9.06 13.49
CA GLY A 222 -21.24 -9.82 14.17
C GLY A 222 -20.73 -11.03 14.96
N ASP A 223 -19.66 -11.69 14.51
CA ASP A 223 -19.06 -12.85 15.18
C ASP A 223 -18.29 -12.45 16.48
N ARG A 224 -18.18 -11.15 16.80
CA ARG A 224 -17.48 -10.65 17.98
C ARG A 224 -18.41 -10.39 19.16
N ALA A 225 -18.25 -11.19 20.20
CA ALA A 225 -19.01 -11.04 21.45
C ALA A 225 -18.77 -9.69 22.16
N ASP A 226 -17.60 -9.07 21.97
CA ASP A 226 -17.23 -7.81 22.63
C ASP A 226 -17.74 -6.54 21.91
N ALA A 227 -18.47 -6.70 20.80
CA ALA A 227 -18.97 -5.60 19.96
C ALA A 227 -17.90 -4.55 19.60
N SER A 228 -16.64 -4.97 19.57
CA SER A 228 -15.51 -4.05 19.58
C SER A 228 -15.21 -3.36 18.25
N VAL A 229 -15.94 -3.73 17.20
CA VAL A 229 -15.79 -3.18 15.85
C VAL A 229 -17.13 -2.62 15.39
N GLY A 230 -17.20 -1.30 15.29
CA GLY A 230 -18.31 -0.61 14.65
C GLY A 230 -18.09 -0.56 13.13
N LEU A 231 -19.12 -0.86 12.33
CA LEU A 231 -19.03 -0.74 10.87
C LEU A 231 -19.62 0.60 10.41
N ALA A 232 -18.83 1.38 9.67
CA ALA A 232 -19.29 2.54 8.93
C ALA A 232 -19.41 2.17 7.44
N PHE A 233 -20.58 2.37 6.84
CA PHE A 233 -20.81 2.06 5.43
C PHE A 233 -20.69 3.30 4.56
N CYS A 234 -20.23 3.10 3.32
CA CYS A 234 -20.01 4.16 2.35
C CYS A 234 -21.32 4.63 1.68
N TRP A 235 -21.60 5.94 1.75
CA TRP A 235 -22.75 6.55 1.07
C TRP A 235 -22.59 6.58 -0.44
N ALA A 236 -21.38 6.75 -0.98
CA ALA A 236 -21.15 6.66 -2.43
C ALA A 236 -21.59 5.29 -3.01
N HIS A 237 -21.39 4.20 -2.27
CA HIS A 237 -21.85 2.86 -2.67
C HIS A 237 -23.39 2.77 -2.67
N MET A 238 -24.05 3.29 -1.63
CA MET A 238 -25.51 3.36 -1.56
C MET A 238 -26.08 4.22 -2.69
N ARG A 239 -25.53 5.42 -2.89
CA ARG A 239 -25.90 6.39 -3.94
C ARG A 239 -25.80 5.77 -5.34
N ARG A 240 -24.80 4.94 -5.59
CA ARG A 240 -24.57 4.31 -6.90
C ARG A 240 -25.78 3.53 -7.40
N TYR A 241 -26.45 2.77 -6.53
CA TYR A 241 -27.64 2.00 -6.92
C TYR A 241 -28.79 2.91 -7.37
N PHE A 242 -29.03 4.03 -6.67
CA PHE A 242 -30.05 5.01 -7.06
C PHE A 242 -29.67 5.75 -8.34
N TYR A 243 -28.38 6.07 -8.51
CA TYR A 243 -27.86 6.73 -9.71
C TYR A 243 -28.01 5.84 -10.95
N GLU A 244 -27.57 4.58 -10.89
CA GLU A 244 -27.69 3.64 -12.01
C GLU A 244 -29.16 3.42 -12.41
N PHE A 245 -30.07 3.36 -11.43
CA PHE A 245 -31.51 3.27 -11.69
C PHE A 245 -32.10 4.56 -12.29
N HIS A 246 -31.68 5.73 -11.80
CA HIS A 246 -32.15 7.00 -12.34
C HIS A 246 -31.68 7.21 -13.78
N VAL A 247 -30.42 6.89 -14.10
CA VAL A 247 -29.89 6.98 -15.46
C VAL A 247 -30.70 6.13 -16.44
N SER A 248 -31.11 4.92 -16.03
CA SER A 248 -31.84 4.00 -16.90
C SER A 248 -33.35 4.30 -17.02
N THR A 249 -33.96 4.91 -16.00
CA THR A 249 -35.43 5.05 -15.94
C THR A 249 -35.93 6.49 -15.86
N GLN A 250 -35.05 7.46 -15.58
CA GLN A 250 -35.40 8.84 -15.24
C GLN A 250 -36.40 8.94 -14.08
N SER A 251 -36.40 7.95 -13.17
CA SER A 251 -37.36 7.89 -12.08
C SER A 251 -37.27 9.11 -11.17
N PRO A 252 -38.38 9.82 -10.91
CA PRO A 252 -38.42 10.97 -10.00
C PRO A 252 -38.12 10.56 -8.54
N LEU A 253 -38.52 9.35 -8.14
CA LEU A 253 -38.22 8.81 -6.81
C LEU A 253 -36.71 8.66 -6.59
N ALA A 254 -35.98 8.18 -7.60
CA ALA A 254 -34.54 8.08 -7.50
C ALA A 254 -33.86 9.45 -7.53
N ALA A 255 -34.40 10.40 -8.31
CA ALA A 255 -33.91 11.78 -8.34
C ALA A 255 -34.03 12.46 -6.96
N GLU A 256 -35.14 12.26 -6.25
CA GLU A 256 -35.36 12.82 -4.91
C GLU A 256 -34.34 12.30 -3.90
N VAL A 257 -34.07 10.99 -3.90
CA VAL A 257 -33.02 10.39 -3.05
C VAL A 257 -31.65 10.98 -3.39
N LEU A 258 -31.32 11.12 -4.67
CA LEU A 258 -30.04 11.71 -5.11
C LEU A 258 -29.91 13.17 -4.69
N ALA A 259 -31.00 13.95 -4.72
CA ALA A 259 -31.01 15.34 -4.28
C ALA A 259 -30.76 15.47 -2.76
N GLN A 260 -31.38 14.61 -1.95
CA GLN A 260 -31.12 14.58 -0.50
C GLN A 260 -29.67 14.20 -0.19
N ILE A 261 -29.13 13.20 -0.88
CA ILE A 261 -27.72 12.83 -0.75
C ILE A 261 -26.79 13.98 -1.17
N GLN A 262 -27.15 14.72 -2.23
CA GLN A 262 -26.39 15.90 -2.66
C GLN A 262 -26.37 17.01 -1.60
N ALA A 263 -27.49 17.24 -0.90
CA ALA A 263 -27.56 18.18 0.21
C ALA A 263 -26.61 17.77 1.36
N LEU A 264 -26.54 16.47 1.68
CA LEU A 264 -25.58 15.95 2.67
C LEU A 264 -24.12 16.22 2.24
N TYR A 265 -23.78 15.98 0.98
CA TYR A 265 -22.45 16.30 0.47
C TYR A 265 -22.10 17.79 0.54
N ALA A 266 -23.09 18.67 0.33
CA ALA A 266 -22.88 20.10 0.46
C ALA A 266 -22.53 20.49 1.92
N ILE A 267 -23.18 19.86 2.91
CA ILE A 267 -22.86 20.05 4.33
C ILE A 267 -21.45 19.52 4.62
N GLU A 268 -21.14 18.29 4.19
CA GLU A 268 -19.81 17.68 4.39
C GLU A 268 -18.69 18.52 3.77
N GLY A 269 -18.93 19.14 2.60
CA GLY A 269 -17.98 20.04 1.95
C GLY A 269 -17.63 21.28 2.78
N GLN A 270 -18.57 21.79 3.57
CA GLN A 270 -18.35 22.97 4.42
C GLN A 270 -17.65 22.65 5.73
N ILE A 271 -17.86 21.45 6.29
CA ILE A 271 -17.30 21.06 7.59
C ILE A 271 -15.97 20.30 7.47
N ARG A 272 -15.58 19.90 6.25
CA ARG A 272 -14.31 19.24 5.99
C ARG A 272 -13.14 20.17 6.30
N GLY A 273 -12.11 19.66 6.98
CA GLY A 273 -11.00 20.47 7.47
C GLY A 273 -11.26 21.17 8.80
N HIS A 274 -12.36 20.82 9.49
CA HIS A 274 -12.59 21.21 10.88
C HIS A 274 -12.39 20.03 11.84
N PRO A 275 -12.10 20.30 13.13
CA PRO A 275 -11.98 19.27 14.16
C PRO A 275 -13.22 18.38 14.27
N ALA A 276 -13.02 17.11 14.66
CA ALA A 276 -14.08 16.11 14.75
C ALA A 276 -15.30 16.60 15.56
N LYS A 277 -15.11 17.29 16.69
CA LYS A 277 -16.22 17.81 17.51
C LYS A 277 -17.10 18.82 16.76
N HIS A 278 -16.49 19.73 16.01
CA HIS A 278 -17.21 20.71 15.19
C HIS A 278 -18.00 20.02 14.07
N ARG A 279 -17.37 19.04 13.41
CA ARG A 279 -18.04 18.22 12.38
C ARG A 279 -19.25 17.49 12.95
N GLN A 280 -19.10 16.84 14.11
CA GLN A 280 -20.18 16.15 14.79
C GLN A 280 -21.34 17.11 15.10
N GLN A 281 -21.07 18.26 15.72
CA GLN A 281 -22.11 19.25 16.03
C GLN A 281 -22.88 19.69 14.78
N ALA A 282 -22.18 20.11 13.72
CA ALA A 282 -22.82 20.53 12.48
C ALA A 282 -23.65 19.41 11.83
N ARG A 283 -23.21 18.15 11.94
CA ARG A 283 -23.97 16.99 11.46
C ARG A 283 -25.23 16.75 12.28
N GLN A 284 -25.19 16.89 13.60
CA GLN A 284 -26.38 16.76 14.45
C GLN A 284 -27.42 17.83 14.11
N GLU A 285 -26.99 19.07 13.88
CA GLU A 285 -27.89 20.20 13.58
C GLU A 285 -28.45 20.14 12.14
N ARG A 286 -27.62 19.76 11.15
CA ARG A 286 -27.94 19.95 9.73
C ARG A 286 -28.12 18.65 8.95
N SER A 287 -27.26 17.66 9.19
CA SER A 287 -27.28 16.40 8.43
C SER A 287 -28.30 15.41 8.99
N ARG A 288 -28.44 15.31 10.31
CA ARG A 288 -29.34 14.36 10.99
C ARG A 288 -30.81 14.52 10.56
N PRO A 289 -31.41 15.73 10.51
CA PRO A 289 -32.78 15.88 10.05
C PRO A 289 -33.00 15.37 8.61
N VAL A 290 -32.04 15.61 7.72
CA VAL A 290 -32.07 15.13 6.33
C VAL A 290 -31.99 13.61 6.28
N VAL A 291 -31.07 13.00 7.05
CA VAL A 291 -30.91 11.54 7.10
C VAL A 291 -32.16 10.88 7.68
N GLU A 292 -32.73 11.41 8.76
CA GLU A 292 -33.94 10.85 9.38
C GLU A 292 -35.15 10.95 8.45
N ALA A 293 -35.34 12.09 7.79
CA ALA A 293 -36.38 12.25 6.77
C ALA A 293 -36.20 11.26 5.62
N LEU A 294 -34.96 11.07 5.12
CA LEU A 294 -34.66 10.09 4.08
C LEU A 294 -34.98 8.66 4.55
N HIS A 295 -34.67 8.31 5.80
CA HIS A 295 -34.96 7.00 6.35
C HIS A 295 -36.47 6.68 6.32
N THR A 296 -37.27 7.59 6.88
CA THR A 296 -38.73 7.46 6.92
C THR A 296 -39.31 7.39 5.51
N TRP A 297 -38.79 8.22 4.60
CA TRP A 297 -39.21 8.22 3.20
C TRP A 297 -38.91 6.87 2.53
N LEU A 298 -37.71 6.32 2.70
CA LEU A 298 -37.31 5.03 2.12
C LEU A 298 -38.17 3.87 2.64
N GLN A 299 -38.49 3.87 3.94
CA GLN A 299 -39.37 2.87 4.54
C GLN A 299 -40.79 2.93 3.96
N ALA A 300 -41.36 4.13 3.84
CA ALA A 300 -42.70 4.32 3.30
C ALA A 300 -42.81 3.93 1.82
N HIS A 301 -41.75 4.17 1.03
CA HIS A 301 -41.75 3.87 -0.40
C HIS A 301 -41.43 2.40 -0.72
N LEU A 302 -40.75 1.67 0.16
CA LEU A 302 -40.43 0.26 -0.09
C LEU A 302 -41.68 -0.60 -0.34
N GLY A 303 -42.77 -0.34 0.38
CA GLY A 303 -44.04 -1.05 0.21
C GLY A 303 -44.84 -0.64 -1.04
N ARG A 304 -44.48 0.47 -1.66
CA ARG A 304 -45.18 1.05 -2.83
C ARG A 304 -44.52 0.71 -4.16
N VAL A 305 -43.27 0.26 -4.13
CA VAL A 305 -42.52 -0.15 -5.32
C VAL A 305 -42.62 -1.65 -5.54
N SER A 306 -42.58 -2.09 -6.80
CA SER A 306 -42.54 -3.52 -7.12
C SER A 306 -41.35 -4.19 -6.42
N ALA A 307 -41.62 -5.28 -5.70
CA ALA A 307 -40.65 -5.98 -4.88
C ALA A 307 -39.43 -6.47 -5.67
N THR A 308 -39.57 -6.74 -6.98
CA THR A 308 -38.51 -7.23 -7.86
C THR A 308 -37.73 -6.11 -8.56
N SER A 309 -38.21 -4.87 -8.49
CA SER A 309 -37.56 -3.72 -9.14
C SER A 309 -36.15 -3.45 -8.59
N ASP A 310 -35.29 -2.89 -9.44
CA ASP A 310 -33.95 -2.47 -9.03
C ASP A 310 -34.00 -1.31 -8.02
N LEU A 311 -35.03 -0.46 -8.08
CA LEU A 311 -35.30 0.54 -7.04
C LEU A 311 -35.58 -0.12 -5.68
N ALA A 312 -36.41 -1.17 -5.62
CA ALA A 312 -36.63 -1.90 -4.38
C ALA A 312 -35.35 -2.56 -3.86
N LYS A 313 -34.46 -3.03 -4.74
CA LYS A 313 -33.13 -3.54 -4.35
C LYS A 313 -32.26 -2.42 -3.76
N ALA A 314 -32.24 -1.23 -4.36
CA ALA A 314 -31.51 -0.07 -3.86
C ALA A 314 -32.00 0.37 -2.47
N ILE A 315 -33.32 0.48 -2.29
CA ILE A 315 -33.95 0.84 -1.01
C ILE A 315 -33.62 -0.21 0.06
N ARG A 316 -33.76 -1.52 -0.25
CA ARG A 316 -33.40 -2.58 0.69
C ARG A 316 -31.92 -2.58 1.04
N TYR A 317 -31.03 -2.23 0.10
CA TYR A 317 -29.62 -2.08 0.39
C TYR A 317 -29.40 -0.97 1.43
N ALA A 318 -29.97 0.23 1.21
CA ALA A 318 -29.87 1.34 2.14
C ALA A 318 -30.38 0.98 3.53
N LEU A 319 -31.61 0.47 3.64
CA LEU A 319 -32.24 0.12 4.91
C LEU A 319 -31.48 -0.98 5.67
N ARG A 320 -30.95 -2.00 4.96
CA ARG A 320 -30.14 -3.07 5.58
C ARG A 320 -28.80 -2.58 6.15
N HIS A 321 -28.31 -1.44 5.69
CA HIS A 321 -27.01 -0.89 6.10
C HIS A 321 -27.18 0.40 6.91
N TRP A 322 -28.42 0.78 7.25
CA TRP A 322 -28.74 2.10 7.78
C TRP A 322 -27.94 2.45 9.04
N SER A 323 -27.87 1.54 10.00
CA SER A 323 -27.12 1.76 11.25
C SER A 323 -25.65 2.08 11.02
N GLY A 324 -25.00 1.47 10.02
CA GLY A 324 -23.62 1.79 9.66
C GLY A 324 -23.49 3.00 8.72
N LEU A 325 -24.53 3.31 7.93
CA LEU A 325 -24.59 4.53 7.13
C LEU A 325 -24.74 5.77 8.02
N THR A 326 -25.32 5.67 9.22
CA THR A 326 -25.52 6.82 10.12
C THR A 326 -24.38 7.07 11.09
N VAL A 327 -23.37 6.19 11.18
CA VAL A 327 -22.23 6.33 12.13
C VAL A 327 -21.51 7.68 11.99
N PHE A 328 -21.40 8.21 10.78
CA PHE A 328 -20.76 9.51 10.55
C PHE A 328 -21.47 10.67 11.27
N LEU A 329 -22.78 10.58 11.53
CA LEU A 329 -23.50 11.62 12.25
C LEU A 329 -22.98 11.76 13.69
N ASP A 330 -22.68 10.62 14.32
CA ASP A 330 -22.32 10.55 15.73
C ASP A 330 -20.82 10.56 15.96
N ASP A 331 -20.01 10.25 14.95
CA ASP A 331 -18.54 10.32 15.03
C ASP A 331 -17.96 11.27 13.96
N GLY A 332 -17.50 12.43 14.41
CA GLY A 332 -16.87 13.45 13.55
C GLY A 332 -15.57 13.03 12.86
N ARG A 333 -14.96 11.90 13.25
CA ARG A 333 -13.76 11.34 12.61
C ARG A 333 -14.08 10.50 11.37
N VAL A 334 -15.32 10.03 11.28
CA VAL A 334 -15.82 9.14 10.23
C VAL A 334 -16.21 9.96 9.01
N GLU A 335 -15.76 9.51 7.85
CA GLU A 335 -16.12 10.12 6.56
C GLU A 335 -17.43 9.53 6.06
N MET A 336 -18.16 10.25 5.22
CA MET A 336 -19.37 9.71 4.58
C MET A 336 -19.02 8.61 3.53
N ASP A 337 -17.79 8.63 2.99
CA ASP A 337 -17.33 7.75 1.91
C ASP A 337 -15.98 7.07 2.16
N SER A 338 -15.79 5.91 1.51
CA SER A 338 -14.54 5.14 1.42
C SER A 338 -13.49 5.72 0.46
N ASN A 339 -13.64 6.96 -0.02
CA ASN A 339 -12.75 7.58 -1.02
C ASN A 339 -11.26 7.57 -0.64
N VAL A 340 -10.94 7.51 0.66
CA VAL A 340 -9.54 7.39 1.13
C VAL A 340 -8.89 6.09 0.63
N VAL A 341 -9.54 4.96 0.86
CA VAL A 341 -9.01 3.65 0.47
C VAL A 341 -9.09 3.43 -1.04
N GLU A 342 -10.13 3.96 -1.69
CA GLU A 342 -10.24 3.91 -3.15
C GLU A 342 -9.10 4.66 -3.85
N ARG A 343 -8.73 5.85 -3.33
CA ARG A 343 -7.56 6.60 -3.81
C ARG A 343 -6.25 5.83 -3.62
N ALA A 344 -6.11 5.11 -2.50
CA ALA A 344 -4.96 4.27 -2.24
C ALA A 344 -4.90 3.04 -3.18
N ILE A 345 -6.03 2.46 -3.53
CA ILE A 345 -6.11 1.31 -4.45
C ILE A 345 -5.92 1.71 -5.92
N ARG A 346 -6.32 2.93 -6.30
CA ARG A 346 -6.34 3.38 -7.71
C ARG A 346 -5.02 3.18 -8.47
N PRO A 347 -3.82 3.49 -7.93
CA PRO A 347 -2.55 3.23 -8.61
C PRO A 347 -2.35 1.75 -8.94
N VAL A 348 -2.74 0.84 -8.04
CA VAL A 348 -2.65 -0.61 -8.26
C VAL A 348 -3.58 -1.03 -9.40
N ALA A 349 -4.80 -0.51 -9.42
CA ALA A 349 -5.76 -0.79 -10.48
C ALA A 349 -5.30 -0.27 -11.87
N LEU A 350 -4.61 0.88 -11.91
CA LEU A 350 -4.01 1.42 -13.13
C LEU A 350 -2.82 0.56 -13.59
N ASN A 351 -1.92 0.19 -12.67
CA ASN A 351 -0.78 -0.67 -12.98
C ASN A 351 -1.21 -2.05 -13.49
N ARG A 352 -2.31 -2.60 -12.98
CA ARG A 352 -2.91 -3.84 -13.50
C ARG A 352 -3.27 -3.75 -14.99
N LYS A 353 -3.81 -2.62 -15.45
CA LYS A 353 -4.13 -2.40 -16.88
C LYS A 353 -2.87 -2.38 -17.74
N ASN A 354 -1.77 -1.84 -17.20
CA ASN A 354 -0.48 -1.72 -17.90
C ASN A 354 0.37 -3.02 -17.84
N ALA A 355 0.12 -3.88 -16.85
CA ALA A 355 0.89 -5.11 -16.61
C ALA A 355 0.44 -6.32 -17.45
N LEU A 356 -0.67 -6.20 -18.22
CA LEU A 356 -1.26 -7.28 -19.02
C LEU A 356 -0.32 -7.95 -20.04
N ASN A 357 0.85 -7.36 -20.32
CA ASN A 357 1.86 -7.92 -21.23
C ASN A 357 3.16 -8.39 -20.54
N ARG A 358 3.20 -8.57 -19.21
CA ARG A 358 4.45 -8.96 -18.51
C ARG A 358 4.23 -10.04 -17.44
N PRO A 359 4.69 -11.29 -17.66
CA PRO A 359 4.68 -12.33 -16.63
C PRO A 359 5.71 -11.95 -15.54
N GLY A 360 5.25 -11.81 -14.29
CA GLY A 360 6.13 -11.53 -13.15
C GLY A 360 5.60 -10.55 -12.10
N PHE A 361 4.33 -10.14 -12.18
CA PHE A 361 3.79 -9.12 -11.27
C PHE A 361 3.57 -9.63 -9.83
N VAL A 362 3.29 -10.91 -9.62
CA VAL A 362 3.01 -11.45 -8.27
C VAL A 362 3.52 -12.88 -8.18
N GLY A 363 4.83 -13.05 -8.34
CA GLY A 363 5.47 -14.36 -8.27
C GLY A 363 6.01 -14.68 -6.88
N ASN A 364 6.63 -13.72 -6.19
CA ASN A 364 7.48 -14.02 -5.01
C ASN A 364 7.64 -12.90 -3.96
N CYS A 365 6.92 -11.77 -4.06
CA CYS A 365 6.81 -10.83 -2.93
C CYS A 365 5.34 -10.63 -2.59
N ASN A 366 4.92 -11.23 -1.48
CA ASN A 366 3.58 -11.05 -0.87
C ASN A 366 3.42 -9.70 -0.16
N GLN A 367 4.39 -8.81 -0.31
CA GLN A 367 4.49 -7.56 0.43
C GLN A 367 5.01 -6.47 -0.49
N VAL A 368 4.60 -5.24 -0.19
CA VAL A 368 5.03 -3.97 -0.78
C VAL A 368 4.19 -3.50 -1.98
N ALA A 369 3.14 -2.75 -1.65
CA ALA A 369 2.98 -1.42 -2.21
C ALA A 369 2.97 -0.47 -1.01
N VAL A 370 3.85 0.53 -0.96
CA VAL A 370 3.80 1.61 0.04
C VAL A 370 3.49 2.86 -0.76
N SER A 371 2.40 3.54 -0.40
CA SER A 371 2.07 4.86 -0.95
C SER A 371 1.89 5.81 0.21
N SER A 372 2.94 6.56 0.55
CA SER A 372 2.79 7.81 1.29
C SER A 372 2.49 8.92 0.29
N ARG A 373 1.31 9.53 0.40
CA ARG A 373 1.00 10.83 -0.22
C ARG A 373 0.59 11.83 0.84
#